data_AF-A0A7Y4GR40-F1
#
_entry.id   AF-A0A7Y4GR40-F1
#
_cell.length_a   1.000
_cell.length_b   1.000
_cell.length_c   1.000
_cell.angle_alpha   90.00
_cell.angle_beta   90.00
_cell.angle_gamma   90.00
#
_symmetry.space_group_name_H-M   'P 1'
#
loop_
_entity.id
_entity.type
_entity.pdbx_description
1 polymer ?
#
loop_
_entity_poly.entity_id
_entity_poly.type
_entity_poly.pdbx_seq_one_letter_code
_entity_poly.pdbx_strand_id
1 'polypeptide(L)'
;MTAVTKLREASRTAVSAGAGAMFAAVAAGRLPRWLRVTVVFSLVVLACAAGLLGYRYISRPAVLTVATGSVDGDVTRLMSLVATRMAATNAPVQLRIIDKGTALDTANAFAAGETDLAVVRGDIGDLSAARSVVIMTYAVVLIAVPPGSSIESAEGLKAKTVA
;
A
#
# COMPACT_ATOMS: atom_id res chain seq x y z
N MET A 1 2.68 -3.78 20.10
CA MET A 1 1.37 -3.39 19.53
C MET A 1 0.30 -2.99 20.56
N THR A 2 0.61 -3.05 21.87
CA THR A 2 -0.37 -2.88 22.97
C THR A 2 -0.47 -1.43 23.53
N ALA A 3 0.53 -0.59 23.24
CA ALA A 3 0.61 0.77 23.79
C ALA A 3 -0.30 1.77 23.04
N VAL A 4 -0.44 1.61 21.72
CA VAL A 4 -1.25 2.50 20.87
C VAL A 4 -2.74 2.33 21.15
N THR A 5 -3.19 1.11 21.47
CA THR A 5 -4.57 0.80 21.85
C THR A 5 -4.94 1.43 23.19
N LYS A 6 -4.07 1.35 24.21
CA LYS A 6 -4.31 2.01 25.51
C LYS A 6 -4.36 3.54 25.43
N LEU A 7 -3.53 4.15 24.58
CA LEU A 7 -3.58 5.60 24.33
C LEU A 7 -4.87 6.03 23.60
N ARG A 8 -5.44 5.16 22.77
CA ARG A 8 -6.70 5.42 22.05
C ARG A 8 -7.94 5.32 22.95
N GLU A 9 -7.90 4.46 23.97
CA GLU A 9 -8.97 4.37 24.99
C GLU A 9 -8.93 5.55 25.96
N ALA A 10 -7.75 5.90 26.47
CA ALA A 10 -7.58 7.04 27.37
C ALA A 10 -7.99 8.38 26.73
N SER A 11 -7.64 8.59 25.46
CA SER A 11 -8.06 9.78 24.70
C SER A 11 -9.58 9.81 24.45
N ARG A 12 -10.22 8.68 24.16
CA ARG A 12 -11.69 8.59 24.03
C ARG A 12 -12.40 8.95 25.33
N THR A 13 -11.89 8.50 26.48
CA THR A 13 -12.49 8.80 27.80
C THR A 13 -12.30 10.25 28.24
N ALA A 14 -11.18 10.89 27.88
CA ALA A 14 -10.94 12.30 28.19
C ALA A 14 -11.79 13.24 27.31
N VAL A 15 -11.96 12.91 26.03
CA VAL A 15 -12.77 13.70 25.10
C VAL A 15 -14.27 13.61 25.43
N SER A 16 -14.77 12.45 25.87
CA SER A 16 -16.18 12.30 26.26
C SER A 16 -16.51 13.00 27.59
N ALA A 17 -15.57 12.99 28.55
CA ALA A 17 -15.73 13.71 29.81
C ALA A 17 -15.73 15.25 29.63
N GLY A 18 -14.85 15.77 28.77
CA GLY A 18 -14.78 17.20 28.45
C GLY A 18 -16.04 17.70 27.71
N ALA A 19 -16.55 16.91 26.76
CA ALA A 19 -17.79 17.23 26.06
C ALA A 19 -19.00 17.22 27.01
N GLY A 20 -19.12 16.21 27.87
CA GLY A 20 -20.23 16.09 28.83
C GLY A 20 -20.32 17.26 29.82
N ALA A 21 -19.17 17.72 30.34
CA ALA A 21 -19.13 18.87 31.26
C ALA A 21 -19.51 20.19 30.57
N MET A 22 -19.10 20.37 29.30
CA MET A 22 -19.43 21.56 28.52
C MET A 22 -20.92 21.62 28.16
N PHE A 23 -21.53 20.49 27.80
CA PHE A 23 -22.98 20.37 27.60
C PHE A 23 -23.77 20.60 28.90
N ALA A 24 -23.30 20.06 30.03
CA ALA A 24 -23.93 20.26 31.34
C ALA A 24 -23.87 21.73 31.81
N ALA A 25 -22.76 22.43 31.57
CA ALA A 25 -22.61 23.85 31.90
C ALA A 25 -23.50 24.77 31.03
N VAL A 26 -23.71 24.42 29.75
CA VAL A 26 -24.63 25.12 28.85
C VAL A 26 -26.10 24.86 29.22
N ALA A 27 -26.43 23.63 29.64
CA ALA A 27 -27.78 23.23 30.03
C ALA A 27 -28.18 23.77 31.42
N ALA A 28 -27.22 23.92 32.35
CA ALA A 28 -27.41 24.45 33.70
C ALA A 28 -27.58 25.98 33.74
N GLY A 29 -28.50 26.52 32.93
CA GLY A 29 -29.45 27.56 33.32
C GLY A 29 -28.99 28.95 33.82
N ARG A 30 -27.71 29.25 34.07
CA ARG A 30 -27.28 30.48 34.76
C ARG A 30 -26.30 31.38 34.00
N LEU A 31 -26.00 31.06 32.75
CA LEU A 31 -25.10 31.86 31.90
C LEU A 31 -25.88 32.90 31.07
N PRO A 32 -25.42 34.17 31.00
CA PRO A 32 -26.06 35.21 30.20
C PRO A 32 -26.13 34.77 28.73
N ARG A 33 -27.20 35.17 28.02
CA ARG A 33 -27.50 34.72 26.64
C ARG A 33 -26.29 34.84 25.69
N TRP A 34 -25.47 35.87 25.85
CA TRP A 34 -24.24 36.08 25.08
C TRP A 34 -23.18 34.98 25.29
N LEU A 35 -23.04 34.45 26.50
CA LEU A 35 -22.07 33.40 26.79
C LEU A 35 -22.48 32.05 26.19
N ARG A 36 -23.79 31.78 26.08
CA ARG A 36 -24.29 30.60 25.38
C ARG A 36 -24.01 30.70 23.87
N VAL A 37 -24.18 31.88 23.28
CA VAL A 37 -23.90 32.11 21.87
C VAL A 37 -22.41 31.89 21.58
N THR A 38 -21.50 32.41 22.41
CA THR A 38 -20.05 32.19 22.21
C THR A 38 -19.64 30.72 22.39
N VAL A 39 -20.22 30.02 23.37
CA VAL A 39 -19.95 28.58 23.56
C VAL A 39 -20.44 27.76 22.37
N VAL A 40 -21.67 27.97 21.91
CA VAL A 40 -22.21 27.26 20.73
C VAL A 40 -21.39 27.60 19.48
N PHE A 41 -21.02 28.87 19.29
CA PHE A 41 -20.20 29.29 18.15
C PHE A 41 -18.82 28.62 18.18
N SER A 42 -18.16 28.56 19.34
CA SER A 42 -16.87 27.88 19.49
C SER A 42 -16.96 26.38 19.20
N LEU A 43 -18.05 25.73 19.61
CA LEU A 43 -18.31 24.31 19.36
C LEU A 43 -18.50 24.04 17.86
N VAL A 44 -19.26 24.90 17.17
CA VAL A 44 -19.49 24.80 15.72
C VAL A 44 -18.17 25.01 14.96
N VAL A 45 -17.38 26.00 15.33
CA VAL A 45 -16.05 26.25 14.72
C VAL A 45 -15.13 25.05 14.93
N LEU A 46 -15.09 24.48 16.13
CA LEU A 46 -14.32 23.26 16.43
C LEU A 46 -14.79 22.05 15.60
N ALA A 47 -16.09 21.86 15.46
CA ALA A 47 -16.66 20.78 14.65
C ALA A 47 -16.32 20.94 13.16
N CYS A 48 -16.42 22.16 12.62
CA CYS A 48 -16.00 22.47 11.25
C CYS A 48 -14.50 22.27 11.04
N ALA A 49 -13.67 22.71 11.98
CA ALA A 49 -12.22 22.52 11.90
C ALA A 49 -11.84 21.03 11.95
N ALA A 50 -12.45 20.26 12.84
CA ALA A 50 -12.24 18.80 12.93
C ALA A 50 -12.72 18.08 11.66
N GLY A 51 -13.87 18.48 11.10
CA GLY A 51 -14.39 17.94 9.85
C GLY A 51 -13.46 18.23 8.66
N LEU A 52 -12.95 19.46 8.55
CA LEU A 52 -12.03 19.86 7.48
C LEU A 52 -10.68 19.14 7.59
N LEU A 53 -10.15 19.00 8.81
CA LEU A 53 -8.91 18.25 9.07
C LEU A 53 -9.09 16.76 8.81
N GLY A 54 -10.22 16.17 9.22
CA GLY A 54 -10.57 14.78 8.92
C GLY A 54 -10.69 14.53 7.42
N TYR A 55 -11.35 15.44 6.70
CA TYR A 55 -11.44 15.40 5.24
C TYR A 55 -10.05 15.47 4.59
N ARG A 56 -9.20 16.42 5.02
CA ARG A 56 -7.80 16.52 4.54
C ARG A 56 -6.96 15.28 4.86
N TYR A 57 -7.24 14.56 5.94
CA TYR A 57 -6.48 13.37 6.32
C TYR A 57 -6.93 12.13 5.54
N ILE A 58 -8.23 12.00 5.28
CA ILE A 58 -8.82 10.90 4.49
C ILE A 58 -8.49 11.05 3.00
N SER A 59 -8.42 12.28 2.49
CA SER A 59 -8.08 12.53 1.08
C SER A 59 -6.60 12.38 0.73
N ARG A 60 -5.75 11.89 1.65
CA ARG A 60 -4.33 11.63 1.32
C ARG A 60 -4.21 10.35 0.50
N PRO A 61 -3.56 10.38 -0.67
CA PRO A 61 -3.36 9.19 -1.48
C PRO A 61 -2.51 8.17 -0.71
N ALA A 62 -2.92 6.89 -0.75
CA ALA A 62 -2.14 5.80 -0.18
C ALA A 62 -0.93 5.52 -1.07
N VAL A 63 0.28 5.64 -0.52
CA VAL A 63 1.52 5.36 -1.26
C VAL A 63 1.93 3.91 -1.00
N LEU A 64 1.94 3.10 -2.06
CA LEU A 64 2.41 1.71 -2.02
C LEU A 64 3.79 1.61 -2.66
N THR A 65 4.69 0.89 -2.00
CA THR A 65 6.01 0.60 -2.55
C THR A 65 6.01 -0.63 -3.43
N VAL A 66 6.53 -0.49 -4.63
CA VAL A 66 6.68 -1.58 -5.61
C VAL A 66 8.17 -1.86 -5.80
N ALA A 67 8.62 -3.04 -5.39
CA ALA A 67 9.93 -3.53 -5.78
C ALA A 67 9.88 -4.04 -7.22
N THR A 68 10.84 -3.60 -8.03
CA THR A 68 11.08 -4.11 -9.37
C THR A 68 12.51 -4.60 -9.49
N GLY A 69 12.70 -5.66 -10.27
CA GLY A 69 14.03 -6.20 -10.56
C GLY A 69 14.02 -6.87 -11.91
N SER A 70 14.82 -6.34 -12.81
CA SER A 70 15.01 -6.86 -14.15
C SER A 70 16.43 -6.51 -14.56
N VAL A 71 17.14 -7.50 -15.08
CA VAL A 71 18.53 -7.32 -15.55
C VAL A 71 18.61 -6.22 -16.61
N ASP A 72 17.57 -6.12 -17.45
CA ASP A 72 17.48 -5.14 -18.54
C ASP A 72 16.77 -3.83 -18.11
N GLY A 73 16.23 -3.77 -16.89
CA GLY A 73 15.52 -2.59 -16.36
C GLY A 73 14.13 -2.32 -16.96
N ASP A 74 13.67 -3.17 -17.88
CA ASP A 74 12.39 -3.00 -18.58
C ASP A 74 11.20 -2.96 -17.63
N VAL A 75 11.20 -3.84 -16.61
CA VAL A 75 10.13 -3.91 -15.60
C VAL A 75 10.06 -2.61 -14.79
N THR A 76 11.22 -2.07 -14.39
CA THR A 76 11.31 -0.79 -13.67
C THR A 76 10.75 0.36 -14.52
N ARG A 77 11.05 0.38 -15.83
CA ARG A 77 10.56 1.41 -16.75
C ARG A 77 9.06 1.31 -17.03
N LEU A 78 8.53 0.09 -17.18
CA LEU A 78 7.09 -0.11 -17.34
C LEU A 78 6.32 0.33 -16.10
N MET A 79 6.79 -0.06 -14.91
CA MET A 79 6.14 0.31 -13.65
C MET A 79 6.22 1.82 -13.39
N SER A 80 7.30 2.50 -13.78
CA SER A 80 7.40 3.97 -13.67
C SER A 80 6.41 4.71 -14.56
N LEU A 81 6.12 4.18 -15.76
CA LEU A 81 5.05 4.71 -16.61
C LEU A 81 3.67 4.50 -15.98
N VAL A 82 3.41 3.33 -15.40
CA VAL A 82 2.15 3.05 -14.69
C VAL A 82 1.99 4.00 -13.49
N ALA A 83 3.03 4.15 -12.66
CA ALA A 83 3.02 5.05 -11.52
C ALA A 83 2.77 6.51 -11.94
N THR A 84 3.43 6.96 -13.01
CA THR A 84 3.24 8.31 -13.56
C THR A 84 1.80 8.50 -14.04
N ARG A 85 1.20 7.51 -14.70
CA ARG A 85 -0.18 7.57 -15.16
C ARG A 85 -1.19 7.55 -14.01
N MET A 86 -0.93 6.78 -12.95
CA MET A 86 -1.76 6.78 -11.74
C MET A 86 -1.69 8.14 -11.02
N ALA A 87 -0.49 8.73 -10.93
CA ALA A 87 -0.32 10.08 -10.39
C ALA A 87 -1.05 11.14 -11.23
N ALA A 88 -0.95 11.07 -12.57
CA ALA A 88 -1.62 11.99 -13.48
C ALA A 88 -3.16 11.92 -13.39
N THR A 89 -3.72 10.76 -13.06
CA THR A 89 -5.17 10.54 -12.96
C THR A 89 -5.72 10.91 -11.58
N ASN A 90 -4.89 11.46 -10.67
CA ASN A 90 -5.24 11.66 -9.25
C ASN A 90 -5.83 10.39 -8.62
N ALA A 91 -5.24 9.23 -8.94
CA ALA A 91 -5.69 7.98 -8.36
C ALA A 91 -5.50 8.02 -6.83
N PRO A 92 -6.44 7.44 -6.06
CA PRO A 92 -6.33 7.39 -4.60
C PRO A 92 -5.13 6.56 -4.12
N VAL A 93 -4.50 5.79 -5.01
CA VAL A 93 -3.30 4.98 -4.76
C VAL A 93 -2.17 5.51 -5.63
N GLN A 94 -1.01 5.78 -5.03
CA GLN A 94 0.21 6.16 -5.71
C GLN A 94 1.25 5.05 -5.55
N LEU A 95 2.00 4.76 -6.61
CA LEU A 95 3.04 3.73 -6.60
C LEU A 95 4.42 4.39 -6.50
N ARG A 96 5.25 3.92 -5.57
CA ARG A 96 6.66 4.30 -5.45
C ARG A 96 7.52 3.11 -5.86
N ILE A 97 8.28 3.25 -6.95
CA ILE A 97 9.10 2.17 -7.47
C ILE A 97 10.47 2.18 -6.83
N ILE A 98 10.95 1.01 -6.43
CA ILE A 98 12.30 0.78 -5.92
C ILE A 98 12.91 -0.32 -6.79
N ASP A 99 13.98 0.03 -7.50
CA ASP A 99 14.74 -0.93 -8.29
C ASP A 99 15.71 -1.70 -7.39
N LYS A 100 15.60 -3.03 -7.40
CA LYS A 100 16.49 -3.96 -6.69
C LYS A 100 17.44 -4.68 -7.65
N GLY A 101 17.40 -4.38 -8.95
CA GLY A 101 18.28 -4.90 -9.99
C GLY A 101 17.88 -6.31 -10.45
N THR A 102 17.78 -7.27 -9.54
CA THR A 102 17.44 -8.66 -9.90
C THR A 102 16.07 -9.07 -9.39
N ALA A 103 15.46 -10.04 -10.08
CA ALA A 103 14.16 -10.58 -9.68
C ALA A 103 14.24 -11.31 -8.32
N LEU A 104 15.41 -11.89 -7.98
CA LEU A 104 15.63 -12.53 -6.69
C LEU A 104 15.73 -11.51 -5.55
N ASP A 105 16.48 -10.43 -5.75
CA ASP A 105 16.59 -9.35 -4.75
C ASP A 105 15.26 -8.63 -4.53
N THR A 106 14.44 -8.56 -5.57
CA THR A 106 13.06 -8.06 -5.51
C THR A 106 12.18 -8.98 -4.64
N ALA A 107 12.24 -10.29 -4.85
CA ALA A 107 11.52 -11.26 -4.03
C ALA A 107 11.97 -11.21 -2.56
N ASN A 108 13.27 -11.08 -2.31
CA ASN A 108 13.82 -10.98 -0.96
C ASN A 108 13.38 -9.68 -0.25
N ALA A 109 13.38 -8.54 -0.95
CA ALA A 109 12.89 -7.27 -0.39
C ALA A 109 11.41 -7.33 -0.02
N PHE A 110 10.60 -8.04 -0.81
CA PHE A 110 9.20 -8.30 -0.50
C PHE A 110 9.04 -9.22 0.72
N ALA A 111 9.77 -10.34 0.75
CA ALA A 111 9.73 -11.28 1.88
C ALA A 111 10.20 -10.65 3.19
N ALA A 112 11.17 -9.73 3.13
CA ALA A 112 11.66 -8.95 4.28
C ALA A 112 10.68 -7.86 4.74
N GLY A 113 9.60 -7.58 3.98
CA GLY A 113 8.64 -6.53 4.27
C GLY A 113 9.17 -5.11 4.02
N GLU A 114 10.24 -4.96 3.23
CA GLU A 114 10.75 -3.64 2.83
C GLU A 114 9.85 -2.95 1.80
N THR A 115 9.06 -3.74 1.06
CA THR A 115 8.16 -3.27 0.00
C THR A 115 6.81 -3.95 0.06
N ASP A 116 5.75 -3.21 -0.24
CA ASP A 116 4.35 -3.69 -0.17
C ASP A 116 3.95 -4.57 -1.36
N LEU A 117 4.56 -4.35 -2.51
CA LEU A 117 4.29 -5.03 -3.77
C LEU A 117 5.61 -5.40 -4.45
N ALA A 118 5.61 -6.50 -5.20
CA ALA A 118 6.77 -6.92 -5.97
C ALA A 118 6.34 -7.50 -7.31
N VAL A 119 7.09 -7.17 -8.36
CA VAL A 119 6.94 -7.79 -9.68
C VAL A 119 7.99 -8.88 -9.80
N VAL A 120 7.54 -10.12 -9.62
CA VAL A 120 8.40 -11.31 -9.62
C VAL A 120 7.76 -12.42 -10.43
N ARG A 121 8.57 -13.40 -10.81
CA ARG A 121 8.03 -14.69 -11.27
C ARG A 121 7.60 -15.51 -10.06
N GLY A 122 6.56 -16.33 -10.22
CA GLY A 122 6.00 -17.12 -9.12
C GLY A 122 6.86 -18.29 -8.64
N ASP A 123 7.99 -18.56 -9.31
CA ASP A 123 8.89 -19.68 -9.04
C ASP A 123 10.16 -19.29 -8.26
N ILE A 124 10.34 -18.01 -7.94
CA ILE A 124 11.58 -17.50 -7.33
C ILE A 124 11.35 -16.86 -5.95
N GLY A 125 12.24 -17.18 -5.00
CA GLY A 125 12.25 -16.60 -3.65
C GLY A 125 11.18 -17.16 -2.70
N ASP A 126 11.15 -16.61 -1.49
CA ASP A 126 10.11 -16.94 -0.51
C ASP A 126 8.87 -16.05 -0.73
N LEU A 127 7.90 -16.62 -1.45
CA LEU A 127 6.61 -15.99 -1.75
C LEU A 127 5.47 -16.62 -0.96
N SER A 128 5.77 -17.30 0.15
CA SER A 128 4.78 -18.03 0.96
C SER A 128 3.66 -17.13 1.53
N ALA A 129 4.00 -15.89 1.89
CA ALA A 129 3.05 -14.87 2.33
C ALA A 129 2.54 -13.98 1.18
N ALA A 130 3.02 -14.18 -0.05
CA ALA A 130 2.67 -13.34 -1.19
C ALA A 130 1.25 -13.64 -1.68
N ARG A 131 0.57 -12.59 -2.16
CA ARG A 131 -0.72 -12.72 -2.85
C ARG A 131 -0.63 -12.07 -4.22
N SER A 132 -1.06 -12.79 -5.26
CA SER A 132 -1.14 -12.24 -6.61
C SER A 132 -2.23 -11.18 -6.69
N VAL A 133 -1.85 -9.98 -7.14
CA VAL A 133 -2.77 -8.86 -7.40
C VAL A 133 -3.02 -8.71 -8.90
N VAL A 134 -1.97 -8.87 -9.70
CA VAL A 134 -2.01 -8.75 -11.16
C VAL A 134 -1.06 -9.78 -11.77
N ILE A 135 -1.48 -10.44 -12.84
CA ILE A 135 -0.63 -11.32 -13.65
C ILE A 135 -0.29 -10.58 -14.94
N MET A 136 1.00 -10.34 -15.19
CA MET A 136 1.44 -9.56 -16.35
C MET A 136 1.78 -10.43 -17.56
N THR A 137 2.49 -11.53 -17.34
CA THR A 137 3.09 -12.32 -18.43
C THR A 137 3.06 -13.80 -18.11
N TYR A 138 2.82 -14.61 -19.14
CA TYR A 138 3.00 -16.05 -19.09
C TYR A 138 4.40 -16.38 -19.58
N ALA A 139 5.21 -17.02 -18.74
CA ALA A 139 6.47 -17.61 -19.16
C ALA A 139 6.17 -18.97 -19.83
N VAL A 140 6.66 -19.16 -21.06
CA VAL A 140 6.58 -20.44 -21.78
C VAL A 140 7.99 -20.94 -22.00
N VAL A 141 8.25 -22.19 -21.63
CA VAL A 141 9.52 -22.85 -21.90
C VAL A 141 9.47 -23.44 -23.31
N LEU A 142 10.26 -22.88 -24.22
CA LEU A 142 10.46 -23.45 -25.56
C LEU A 142 11.74 -24.28 -25.54
N ILE A 143 11.60 -25.57 -25.80
CA ILE A 143 12.74 -26.46 -26.06
C ILE A 143 12.88 -26.57 -27.57
N ALA A 144 13.90 -25.91 -28.12
CA ALA A 144 14.24 -25.99 -29.54
C ALA A 144 15.30 -27.06 -29.75
N VAL A 145 15.11 -27.89 -30.77
CA VAL A 145 16.04 -28.95 -31.11
C VAL A 145 16.44 -28.84 -32.59
N PRO A 146 17.72 -29.08 -32.95
CA PRO A 146 18.15 -29.03 -34.34
C PRO A 146 17.35 -29.98 -35.25
N PRO A 147 17.02 -29.57 -36.49
CA PRO A 147 16.35 -30.43 -37.45
C PRO A 147 17.20 -31.66 -37.77
N GLY A 148 16.61 -32.85 -37.73
CA GLY A 148 17.30 -34.13 -37.95
C GLY A 148 17.85 -34.80 -36.69
N SER A 149 17.64 -34.22 -35.51
CA SER A 149 17.96 -34.92 -34.25
C SER A 149 16.95 -36.03 -33.95
N SER A 150 17.38 -37.09 -33.27
CA SER A 150 16.50 -38.19 -32.81
C SER A 150 15.73 -37.86 -31.52
N ILE A 151 15.61 -36.57 -31.17
CA ILE A 151 15.00 -36.13 -29.91
C ILE A 151 13.56 -35.74 -30.18
N GLU A 152 12.66 -36.67 -29.90
CA GLU A 152 11.20 -36.48 -30.06
C GLU A 152 10.49 -36.28 -28.72
N SER A 153 11.19 -36.49 -27.60
CA SER A 153 10.64 -36.39 -26.25
C SER A 153 11.66 -35.79 -25.27
N ALA A 154 11.18 -35.34 -24.12
CA ALA A 154 12.03 -34.81 -23.05
C ALA A 154 13.09 -35.83 -22.57
N GLU A 155 12.80 -37.13 -22.65
CA GLU A 155 13.75 -38.19 -22.33
C GLU A 155 14.92 -38.25 -23.32
N GLY A 156 14.69 -37.85 -24.58
CA GLY A 156 15.73 -37.78 -25.61
C GLY A 156 16.80 -36.72 -25.33
N LEU A 157 16.54 -35.78 -24.42
CA LEU A 157 17.53 -34.80 -23.93
C LEU A 157 18.52 -35.41 -22.93
N LYS A 158 18.24 -36.60 -22.41
CA LYS A 158 19.10 -37.29 -21.44
C LYS A 158 20.45 -37.59 -22.11
N ALA A 159 21.54 -37.18 -21.46
CA ALA A 159 22.92 -37.27 -21.96
C ALA A 159 23.24 -36.42 -23.21
N LYS A 160 22.44 -35.37 -23.50
CA LYS A 160 22.77 -34.34 -24.49
C LYS A 160 23.12 -33.02 -23.79
N THR A 161 23.93 -32.20 -24.46
CA THR A 161 24.25 -30.85 -23.97
C THR A 161 23.03 -29.96 -24.14
N VAL A 162 22.53 -29.42 -23.03
CA VAL A 162 21.41 -28.48 -22.98
C VAL A 162 21.97 -27.13 -22.49
N ALA A 163 21.57 -26.04 -23.15
CA ALA A 163 21.94 -24.67 -22.80
C ALA A 163 20.71 -23.92 -22.30
#